data_AF-A0A679GQR3-F1
#
_entry.id   AF-A0A679GQR3-F1
#
_cell.length_a   1.000
_cell.length_b   1.000
_cell.length_c   1.000
_cell.angle_alpha   90.00
_cell.angle_beta   90.00
_cell.angle_gamma   90.00
#
_symmetry.space_group_name_H-M   'P 1'
#
loop_
_entity.id
_entity.type
_entity.pdbx_description
1 polymer ?
#
loop_
_entity_poly.entity_id
_entity_poly.type
_entity_poly.pdbx_seq_one_letter_code
_entity_poly.pdbx_strand_id
1 'polypeptide(L)'
;MANNFTWEYVGYWQAVSKVSEAYLLFITMAISVYYLPKLSSLKQRSDLLAEVKSAYIYLMPLVSLLALSIYLCRNIVTAILFSEDFEFANGLYAPQLIGDVLKIASFIFSYMMLAKAMTKTFICSELFFSFMYYGLVVFMTAQYGLIGAMYAFLVNYLLYLIFTAIVVFVFVRRA
;
A
#
# COMPACT_ATOMS: atom_id res chain seq x y z
N MET A 1 -8.09 -8.98 -23.71
CA MET A 1 -7.99 -8.06 -22.55
C MET A 1 -7.87 -6.59 -22.96
N ALA A 2 -7.32 -6.25 -24.13
CA ALA A 2 -7.27 -4.86 -24.64
C ALA A 2 -8.59 -4.28 -25.22
N ASN A 3 -9.63 -5.08 -25.40
CA ASN A 3 -10.88 -4.65 -26.06
C ASN A 3 -12.02 -4.25 -25.09
N ASN A 4 -11.81 -4.32 -23.76
CA ASN A 4 -12.90 -4.12 -22.79
C ASN A 4 -12.74 -2.85 -21.92
N PHE A 5 -11.65 -2.10 -22.05
CA PHE A 5 -11.47 -0.82 -21.36
C PHE A 5 -11.07 0.25 -22.37
N THR A 6 -11.94 1.22 -22.59
CA THR A 6 -11.61 2.46 -23.31
C THR A 6 -10.44 3.15 -22.60
N TRP A 7 -9.59 3.87 -23.34
CA TRP A 7 -8.47 4.66 -22.80
C TRP A 7 -8.88 5.58 -21.64
N GLU A 8 -10.14 6.03 -21.63
CA GLU A 8 -10.76 6.79 -20.57
C GLU A 8 -10.79 6.07 -19.21
N TYR A 9 -11.18 4.79 -19.17
CA TYR A 9 -11.17 3.99 -17.93
C TYR A 9 -9.75 3.81 -17.37
N VAL A 10 -8.77 3.63 -18.24
CA VAL A 10 -7.35 3.59 -17.82
C VAL A 10 -6.94 4.93 -17.23
N GLY A 11 -7.40 6.04 -17.83
CA GLY A 11 -7.23 7.39 -17.31
C GLY A 11 -7.78 7.56 -15.88
N TYR A 12 -8.98 7.07 -15.60
CA TYR A 12 -9.59 7.15 -14.27
C TYR A 12 -8.78 6.38 -13.20
N TRP A 13 -8.35 5.16 -13.52
CA TRP A 13 -7.51 4.37 -12.61
C TRP A 13 -6.15 5.05 -12.37
N GLN A 14 -5.53 5.57 -13.43
CA GLN A 14 -4.26 6.29 -13.35
C GLN A 14 -4.38 7.56 -12.50
N ALA A 15 -5.46 8.32 -12.65
CA ALA A 15 -5.71 9.53 -11.89
C ALA A 15 -5.74 9.27 -10.38
N VAL A 16 -6.56 8.31 -9.95
CA VAL A 16 -6.68 7.94 -8.53
C VAL A 16 -5.38 7.36 -7.98
N SER A 17 -4.68 6.53 -8.77
CA SER A 17 -3.38 5.99 -8.40
C SER A 17 -2.32 7.08 -8.23
N LYS A 18 -2.33 8.13 -9.07
CA LYS A 18 -1.40 9.26 -8.97
C LYS A 18 -1.64 10.11 -7.74
N VAL A 19 -2.90 10.36 -7.39
CA VAL A 19 -3.23 11.03 -6.12
C VAL A 19 -2.70 10.21 -4.94
N SER A 20 -2.92 8.89 -4.97
CA SER A 20 -2.40 7.97 -3.95
C SER A 20 -0.88 8.02 -3.80
N GLU A 21 -0.15 7.91 -4.91
CA GLU A 21 1.31 8.02 -4.93
C GLU A 21 1.79 9.36 -4.35
N ALA A 22 1.13 10.46 -4.69
CA ALA A 22 1.54 11.80 -4.30
C ALA A 22 1.45 12.03 -2.78
N TYR A 23 0.33 11.67 -2.14
CA TYR A 23 0.19 11.91 -0.69
C TYR A 23 1.00 10.93 0.15
N LEU A 24 1.24 9.71 -0.36
CA LEU A 24 2.07 8.71 0.32
C LEU A 24 3.57 8.98 0.20
N LEU A 25 4.00 9.83 -0.73
CA LEU A 25 5.42 10.10 -0.98
C LEU A 25 6.18 10.54 0.29
N PHE A 26 5.56 11.42 1.09
CA PHE A 26 6.16 11.87 2.34
C PHE A 26 6.31 10.72 3.35
N ILE A 27 5.31 9.84 3.43
CA ILE A 27 5.30 8.70 4.35
C ILE A 27 6.35 7.67 3.95
N THR A 28 6.43 7.31 2.67
CA THR A 28 7.40 6.34 2.17
C THR A 28 8.84 6.86 2.27
N MET A 29 9.03 8.16 2.07
CA MET A 29 10.30 8.83 2.32
C MET A 29 10.70 8.74 3.79
N ALA A 30 9.79 9.05 4.73
CA ALA A 30 10.06 8.94 6.17
C ALA A 30 10.43 7.51 6.58
N ILE A 31 9.74 6.50 6.05
CA ILE A 31 10.07 5.08 6.28
C ILE A 31 11.51 4.78 5.79
N SER A 32 11.87 5.25 4.61
CA SER A 32 13.16 4.92 4.00
C SER A 32 14.35 5.67 4.62
N VAL A 33 14.16 6.95 4.96
CA VAL A 33 15.24 7.83 5.46
C VAL A 33 15.42 7.74 6.98
N TYR A 34 14.36 7.45 7.73
CA TYR A 34 14.42 7.39 9.19
C TYR A 34 14.25 5.97 9.73
N TYR A 35 13.13 5.32 9.39
CA TYR A 35 12.74 4.06 10.02
C TYR A 35 13.69 2.91 9.67
N LEU A 36 14.10 2.81 8.40
CA LEU A 36 15.03 1.77 7.95
C LEU A 36 16.42 1.85 8.62
N PRO A 37 17.12 3.01 8.63
CA PRO A 37 18.37 3.14 9.38
C PRO A 37 18.21 2.86 10.88
N LYS A 38 17.11 3.34 11.47
CA LYS A 38 16.80 3.12 12.89
C LYS A 38 16.68 1.63 13.20
N LEU A 39 15.84 0.89 12.47
CA LEU A 39 15.70 -0.56 12.63
C LEU A 39 17.02 -1.29 12.44
N SER A 40 17.84 -0.89 11.47
CA SER A 40 19.14 -1.51 11.20
C SER A 40 20.10 -1.37 12.39
N SER A 41 20.06 -0.22 13.08
CA SER A 41 20.91 0.05 14.25
C SER A 41 20.54 -0.74 15.51
N LEU A 42 19.26 -1.12 15.66
CA LEU A 42 18.75 -1.79 16.85
C LEU A 42 19.15 -3.28 16.87
N LYS A 43 19.77 -3.73 17.97
CA LYS A 43 20.22 -5.12 18.12
C LYS A 43 19.30 -5.96 19.00
N GLN A 44 18.71 -5.35 20.04
CA GLN A 44 17.85 -6.06 20.97
C GLN A 44 16.45 -6.24 20.39
N ARG A 45 15.88 -7.42 20.62
CA ARG A 45 14.53 -7.79 20.17
C ARG A 45 13.45 -6.89 20.77
N SER A 46 13.58 -6.52 22.05
CA SER A 46 12.65 -5.61 22.73
C SER A 46 12.58 -4.26 22.03
N ASP A 47 13.74 -3.72 21.66
CA ASP A 47 13.85 -2.40 21.04
C ASP A 47 13.28 -2.41 19.62
N LEU A 48 13.51 -3.49 18.86
CA LEU A 48 12.92 -3.67 17.54
C LEU A 48 11.39 -3.68 17.59
N LEU A 49 10.81 -4.46 18.51
CA LEU A 49 9.36 -4.50 18.68
C LEU A 49 8.79 -3.16 19.17
N ALA A 50 9.50 -2.47 20.06
CA ALA A 50 9.12 -1.14 20.52
C ALA A 50 9.12 -0.13 19.37
N GLU A 51 10.12 -0.17 18.49
CA GLU A 51 10.23 0.69 17.31
C GLU A 51 9.13 0.38 16.29
N VAL A 52 8.86 -0.90 15.99
CA VAL A 52 7.76 -1.31 15.11
C VAL A 52 6.41 -0.84 15.66
N LYS A 53 6.18 -1.02 16.96
CA LYS A 53 4.94 -0.57 17.63
C LYS A 53 4.82 0.95 17.59
N SER A 54 5.91 1.68 17.85
CA SER A 54 5.98 3.14 17.76
C SER A 54 5.62 3.61 16.37
N ALA A 55 6.27 3.06 15.33
CA ALA A 55 5.96 3.36 13.93
C ALA A 55 4.50 3.10 13.60
N TYR A 56 3.91 2.01 14.08
CA TYR A 56 2.49 1.71 13.87
C TYR A 56 1.58 2.75 14.55
N ILE A 57 1.87 3.14 15.79
CA ILE A 57 1.09 4.11 16.56
C ILE A 57 1.16 5.51 15.93
N TYR A 58 2.28 5.91 15.32
CA TYR A 58 2.42 7.24 14.73
C TYR A 58 2.01 7.29 13.25
N LEU A 59 2.46 6.32 12.43
CA LEU A 59 2.22 6.34 10.98
C LEU A 59 0.79 5.92 10.63
N MET A 60 0.20 4.95 11.32
CA MET A 60 -1.12 4.44 10.93
C MET A 60 -2.25 5.47 11.12
N PRO A 61 -2.34 6.21 12.24
CA PRO A 61 -3.32 7.28 12.37
C PRO A 61 -3.08 8.41 11.36
N LEU A 62 -1.81 8.75 11.09
CA LEU A 62 -1.46 9.78 10.12
C LEU A 62 -1.92 9.41 8.70
N VAL A 63 -1.58 8.22 8.22
CA VAL A 63 -1.97 7.73 6.89
C VAL A 63 -3.48 7.58 6.79
N SER A 64 -4.13 7.06 7.85
CA SER A 64 -5.58 6.92 7.88
C SER A 64 -6.29 8.27 7.84
N LEU A 65 -5.76 9.29 8.54
CA LEU A 65 -6.30 10.65 8.52
C LEU A 65 -6.12 11.31 7.15
N LEU A 66 -4.95 11.13 6.52
CA LEU A 66 -4.69 11.62 5.15
C LEU A 66 -5.63 10.95 4.14
N ALA A 67 -5.74 9.62 4.20
CA ALA A 67 -6.65 8.85 3.35
C ALA A 67 -8.11 9.29 3.54
N LEU A 68 -8.56 9.45 4.79
CA LEU A 68 -9.90 9.94 5.08
C LEU A 68 -10.12 11.36 4.55
N SER A 69 -9.15 12.26 4.74
CA SER A 69 -9.22 13.64 4.24
C SER A 69 -9.34 13.67 2.72
N ILE A 70 -8.57 12.85 2.01
CA ILE A 70 -8.66 12.72 0.54
C ILE A 70 -10.02 12.14 0.14
N TYR A 71 -10.52 11.14 0.86
CA TYR A 71 -11.83 10.55 0.55
C TYR A 71 -12.97 11.58 0.68
N LEU A 72 -12.96 12.39 1.74
CA LEU A 72 -13.95 13.45 1.96
C LEU A 72 -13.83 14.55 0.90
N CYS A 73 -12.60 14.90 0.50
CA CYS A 73 -12.33 15.93 -0.50
C CYS A 73 -12.28 15.40 -1.95
N ARG A 74 -12.57 14.12 -2.21
CA ARG A 74 -12.29 13.46 -3.50
C ARG A 74 -12.87 14.19 -4.71
N ASN A 75 -14.09 14.72 -4.59
CA ASN A 75 -14.74 15.46 -5.68
C ASN A 75 -13.95 16.73 -6.05
N ILE A 76 -13.45 17.45 -5.03
CA ILE A 76 -12.63 18.66 -5.19
C ILE A 76 -11.26 18.29 -5.76
N VAL A 77 -10.63 17.25 -5.22
CA VAL A 77 -9.31 16.76 -5.69
C VAL A 77 -9.37 16.37 -7.17
N THR A 78 -10.39 15.61 -7.56
CA THR A 78 -10.59 15.19 -8.95
C THR A 78 -10.84 16.37 -9.88
N ALA A 79 -11.70 17.32 -9.48
CA ALA A 79 -12.02 18.49 -10.30
C ALA A 79 -10.81 19.45 -10.49
N ILE A 80 -9.99 19.64 -9.45
CA ILE A 80 -8.82 20.53 -9.52
C ILE A 80 -7.66 19.91 -10.30
N LEU A 81 -7.38 18.62 -10.08
CA LEU A 81 -6.18 17.97 -10.63
C LEU A 81 -6.36 17.42 -12.04
N PHE A 82 -7.60 17.12 -12.45
CA PHE A 82 -7.89 16.49 -13.74
C PHE A 82 -8.92 17.31 -14.53
N SER A 83 -10.21 16.99 -14.43
CA SER A 83 -11.35 17.75 -14.96
C SER A 83 -12.66 17.20 -14.39
N GLU A 84 -13.80 17.85 -14.67
CA GLU A 84 -15.13 17.33 -14.30
C GLU A 84 -15.46 15.99 -14.98
N ASP A 85 -14.87 15.71 -16.15
CA ASP A 85 -15.05 14.44 -16.88
C ASP A 85 -14.48 13.22 -16.13
N PHE A 86 -13.69 13.45 -15.07
CA PHE A 86 -13.13 12.41 -14.21
C PHE A 86 -14.04 12.05 -13.03
N GLU A 87 -15.30 12.51 -12.98
CA GLU A 87 -16.21 12.21 -11.87
C GLU A 87 -16.35 10.70 -11.60
N PHE A 88 -16.31 9.86 -12.64
CA PHE A 88 -16.34 8.41 -12.49
C PHE A 88 -15.17 7.85 -11.67
N ALA A 89 -14.01 8.51 -11.67
CA ALA A 89 -12.85 8.15 -10.87
C ALA A 89 -13.12 8.29 -9.35
N ASN A 90 -14.10 9.10 -8.94
CA ASN A 90 -14.49 9.27 -7.54
C ASN A 90 -14.93 7.95 -6.89
N GLY A 91 -15.48 7.02 -7.67
CA GLY A 91 -15.87 5.68 -7.21
C GLY A 91 -14.67 4.77 -6.88
N LEU A 92 -13.48 5.07 -7.40
CA LEU A 92 -12.27 4.26 -7.22
C LEU A 92 -11.50 4.60 -5.94
N TYR A 93 -11.73 5.78 -5.36
CA TYR A 93 -10.97 6.25 -4.19
C TYR A 93 -11.17 5.36 -2.96
N ALA A 94 -12.40 4.91 -2.66
CA ALA A 94 -12.65 4.12 -1.45
C ALA A 94 -11.76 2.87 -1.36
N PRO A 95 -11.78 1.93 -2.34
CA PRO A 95 -10.91 0.76 -2.28
C PRO A 95 -9.42 1.11 -2.39
N GLN A 96 -9.05 2.13 -3.17
CA GLN A 96 -7.64 2.56 -3.28
C GLN A 96 -7.10 3.03 -1.93
N LEU A 97 -7.81 3.95 -1.26
CA LEU A 97 -7.37 4.59 -0.02
C LEU A 97 -7.32 3.58 1.15
N ILE A 98 -8.22 2.61 1.18
CA ILE A 98 -8.12 1.48 2.12
C ILE A 98 -6.87 0.64 1.82
N GLY A 99 -6.63 0.35 0.53
CA GLY A 99 -5.43 -0.34 0.09
C GLY A 99 -4.14 0.40 0.46
N ASP A 100 -4.14 1.73 0.43
CA ASP A 100 -2.99 2.55 0.79
C ASP A 100 -2.63 2.43 2.28
N VAL A 101 -3.64 2.44 3.15
CA VAL A 101 -3.46 2.21 4.59
C VAL A 101 -2.86 0.82 4.83
N LEU A 102 -3.37 -0.21 4.14
CA LEU A 102 -2.84 -1.57 4.22
C LEU A 102 -1.40 -1.67 3.67
N LYS A 103 -1.11 -0.97 2.58
CA LYS A 103 0.23 -0.88 1.99
C LYS A 103 1.22 -0.32 2.99
N ILE A 104 0.93 0.82 3.63
CA ILE A 104 1.84 1.38 4.64
C ILE A 104 1.97 0.44 5.84
N ALA A 105 0.87 -0.15 6.31
CA ALA A 105 0.93 -1.14 7.39
C ALA A 105 1.88 -2.31 7.04
N SER A 106 1.80 -2.81 5.80
CA SER A 106 2.66 -3.91 5.33
C SER A 106 4.13 -3.48 5.22
N PHE A 107 4.39 -2.23 4.83
CA PHE A 107 5.74 -1.68 4.71
C PHE A 107 6.42 -1.56 6.08
N ILE A 108 5.70 -1.19 7.13
CA ILE A 108 6.26 -1.13 8.49
C ILE A 108 6.88 -2.48 8.90
N PHE A 109 6.25 -3.60 8.52
CA PHE A 109 6.78 -4.94 8.75
C PHE A 109 7.82 -5.38 7.71
N SER A 110 7.61 -5.10 6.42
CA SER A 110 8.50 -5.56 5.36
C SER A 110 9.89 -4.92 5.44
N TYR A 111 9.97 -3.66 5.87
CA TYR A 111 11.24 -2.96 6.09
C TYR A 111 12.06 -3.59 7.23
N MET A 112 11.45 -4.33 8.15
CA MET A 112 12.18 -5.11 9.14
C MET A 112 12.96 -6.27 8.49
N MET A 113 12.37 -6.92 7.48
CA MET A 113 13.07 -7.97 6.72
C MET A 113 14.31 -7.40 6.02
N LEU A 114 14.19 -6.18 5.46
CA LEU A 114 15.31 -5.48 4.84
C LEU A 114 16.38 -5.09 5.87
N ALA A 115 15.97 -4.50 7.00
CA ALA A 115 16.86 -4.08 8.08
C ALA A 115 17.62 -5.23 8.77
N LYS A 116 17.08 -6.46 8.74
CA LYS A 116 17.69 -7.65 9.34
C LYS A 116 18.27 -8.62 8.32
N ALA A 117 18.58 -8.13 7.12
CA ALA A 117 19.22 -8.90 6.06
C ALA A 117 18.48 -10.21 5.70
N MET A 118 17.16 -10.23 5.86
CA MET A 118 16.28 -11.33 5.41
C MET A 118 16.00 -11.22 3.91
N THR A 119 17.03 -10.88 3.12
CA THR A 119 16.93 -10.48 1.72
C THR A 119 16.29 -11.55 0.85
N LYS A 120 16.57 -12.83 1.12
CA LYS A 120 15.94 -13.95 0.40
C LYS A 120 14.42 -13.97 0.62
N THR A 121 13.97 -13.89 1.87
CA THR A 121 12.54 -13.86 2.21
C THR A 121 11.86 -12.64 1.61
N PHE A 122 12.52 -11.48 1.69
CA PHE A 122 12.02 -10.23 1.10
C PHE A 122 11.84 -10.36 -0.42
N ILE A 123 12.88 -10.71 -1.17
CA ILE A 123 12.82 -10.84 -2.65
C ILE A 123 11.79 -11.89 -3.07
N CYS A 124 11.78 -13.07 -2.44
CA CYS A 124 10.80 -14.11 -2.77
C CYS A 124 9.36 -13.64 -2.53
N SER A 125 9.13 -12.88 -1.45
CA SER A 125 7.81 -12.31 -1.19
C SER A 125 7.41 -11.25 -2.20
N GLU A 126 8.31 -10.31 -2.55
CA GLU A 126 8.03 -9.27 -3.56
C GLU A 126 7.67 -9.89 -4.91
N LEU A 127 8.39 -10.91 -5.34
CA LEU A 127 8.07 -11.63 -6.58
C LEU A 127 6.72 -12.33 -6.49
N PHE A 128 6.48 -13.10 -5.42
CA PHE A 128 5.22 -13.82 -5.23
C PHE A 128 4.01 -12.87 -5.23
N PHE A 129 4.07 -11.79 -4.45
CA PHE A 129 2.98 -10.81 -4.36
C PHE A 129 2.84 -9.99 -5.65
N SER A 130 3.91 -9.78 -6.42
CA SER A 130 3.80 -9.15 -7.75
C SER A 130 3.04 -10.02 -8.74
N PHE A 131 3.35 -11.32 -8.80
CA PHE A 131 2.62 -12.27 -9.65
C PHE A 131 1.17 -12.45 -9.18
N MET A 132 0.95 -12.53 -7.87
CA MET A 132 -0.38 -12.63 -7.29
C MET A 132 -1.21 -11.37 -7.60
N TYR A 133 -0.63 -10.18 -7.47
CA TYR A 133 -1.29 -8.93 -7.82
C TYR A 133 -1.73 -8.92 -9.29
N TYR A 134 -0.86 -9.32 -10.21
CA TYR A 134 -1.22 -9.44 -11.62
C TYR A 134 -2.40 -10.40 -11.83
N GLY A 135 -2.35 -11.59 -11.22
CA GLY A 135 -3.43 -12.57 -11.28
C GLY A 135 -4.75 -12.03 -10.70
N LEU A 136 -4.69 -11.32 -9.58
CA LEU A 136 -5.84 -10.68 -8.94
C LEU A 136 -6.43 -9.58 -9.82
N VAL A 137 -5.60 -8.74 -10.45
CA VAL A 137 -6.06 -7.69 -11.37
C VAL A 137 -6.79 -8.33 -12.54
N VAL A 138 -6.22 -9.36 -13.17
CA VAL A 138 -6.86 -10.08 -14.29
C VAL A 138 -8.20 -10.68 -13.87
N PHE A 139 -8.25 -11.35 -12.72
CA PHE A 139 -9.47 -12.00 -12.24
C PHE A 139 -10.54 -10.98 -11.84
N MET A 140 -10.19 -9.98 -11.03
CA MET A 140 -11.16 -9.03 -10.48
C MET A 140 -11.63 -8.01 -11.51
N THR A 141 -10.79 -7.61 -12.46
CA THR A 141 -11.25 -6.72 -13.55
C THR A 141 -12.21 -7.42 -14.50
N ALA A 142 -12.06 -8.74 -14.70
CA ALA A 142 -13.01 -9.53 -15.47
C ALA A 142 -14.40 -9.64 -14.80
N GLN A 143 -14.45 -9.63 -13.46
CA GLN A 143 -15.70 -9.78 -12.70
C GLN A 143 -16.37 -8.44 -12.35
N TYR A 144 -15.57 -7.42 -11.98
CA TYR A 144 -16.06 -6.16 -11.42
C TYR A 144 -15.76 -4.94 -12.29
N GLY A 145 -15.13 -5.11 -13.46
CA GLY A 145 -14.69 -3.99 -14.30
C GLY A 145 -13.53 -3.22 -13.68
N LEU A 146 -13.45 -1.91 -13.94
CA LEU A 146 -12.28 -1.09 -13.57
C LEU A 146 -12.00 -1.07 -12.06
N ILE A 147 -13.06 -0.97 -11.24
CA ILE A 147 -12.94 -0.98 -9.78
C ILE A 147 -12.33 -2.30 -9.27
N GLY A 148 -12.44 -3.38 -10.04
CA GLY A 148 -11.77 -4.65 -9.77
C GLY A 148 -10.25 -4.53 -9.64
N ALA A 149 -9.61 -3.59 -10.35
CA ALA A 149 -8.18 -3.32 -10.18
C ALA A 149 -7.85 -2.76 -8.78
N MET A 150 -8.72 -1.90 -8.25
CA MET A 150 -8.57 -1.34 -6.90
C MET A 150 -8.83 -2.40 -5.83
N TYR A 151 -9.79 -3.29 -6.05
CA TYR A 151 -10.00 -4.45 -5.16
C TYR A 151 -8.82 -5.41 -5.19
N ALA A 152 -8.24 -5.67 -6.36
CA ALA A 152 -7.03 -6.49 -6.47
C ALA A 152 -5.87 -5.89 -5.68
N PHE A 153 -5.70 -4.57 -5.73
CA PHE A 153 -4.69 -3.85 -4.96
C PHE A 153 -4.93 -4.01 -3.45
N LEU A 154 -6.14 -3.74 -2.98
CA LEU A 154 -6.53 -3.89 -1.58
C LEU A 154 -6.29 -5.31 -1.07
N VAL A 155 -6.79 -6.32 -1.78
CA VAL A 155 -6.66 -7.73 -1.40
C VAL A 155 -5.19 -8.16 -1.39
N ASN A 156 -4.42 -7.75 -2.39
CA ASN A 156 -3.00 -8.06 -2.44
C ASN A 156 -2.24 -7.51 -1.22
N TYR A 157 -2.47 -6.25 -0.86
CA TYR A 157 -1.83 -5.65 0.30
C TYR A 157 -2.36 -6.17 1.64
N LEU A 158 -3.62 -6.60 1.71
CA LEU A 158 -4.14 -7.30 2.90
C LEU A 158 -3.39 -8.62 3.12
N LEU A 159 -3.26 -9.43 2.06
CA LEU A 159 -2.53 -10.70 2.12
C LEU A 159 -1.04 -10.47 2.41
N TYR A 160 -0.45 -9.42 1.83
CA TYR A 160 0.94 -9.06 2.08
C TYR A 160 1.17 -8.60 3.52
N LEU A 161 0.24 -7.82 4.08
CA LEU A 161 0.27 -7.43 5.50
C LEU A 161 0.24 -8.66 6.42
N ILE A 162 -0.65 -9.62 6.15
CA ILE A 162 -0.74 -10.87 6.94
C ILE A 162 0.58 -11.64 6.85
N PHE A 163 1.12 -11.81 5.64
CA PHE A 163 2.39 -12.50 5.43
C PHE A 163 3.54 -11.82 6.18
N THR A 164 3.72 -10.52 6.00
CA THR A 164 4.82 -9.75 6.61
C THR A 164 4.70 -9.75 8.14
N ALA A 165 3.50 -9.62 8.70
CA ALA A 165 3.26 -9.74 10.13
C ALA A 165 3.64 -11.13 10.67
N ILE A 166 3.28 -12.21 9.97
CA ILE A 166 3.66 -13.58 10.34
C ILE A 166 5.19 -13.74 10.30
N VAL A 167 5.85 -13.28 9.25
CA VAL A 167 7.31 -13.36 9.12
C VAL A 167 8.01 -12.64 10.27
N VAL A 168 7.57 -11.42 10.58
CA VAL A 168 8.10 -10.64 11.70
C VAL A 168 7.88 -11.37 13.02
N PHE A 169 6.69 -11.90 13.26
CA PHE A 169 6.36 -12.63 14.49
C PHE A 169 7.21 -13.90 14.66
N VAL A 170 7.43 -14.65 13.58
CA VAL A 170 8.27 -15.85 13.58
C VAL A 170 9.74 -15.50 13.79
N PHE A 171 10.24 -14.45 13.13
CA PHE A 171 11.61 -13.96 13.32
C PHE A 171 11.84 -13.57 14.79
N VAL A 172 10.94 -12.76 15.32
CA VAL A 172 10.97 -12.32 16.71
C VAL A 172 10.93 -13.51 17.65
N ARG A 173 10.11 -14.54 17.43
CA ARG A 173 10.09 -15.75 18.28
C ARG A 173 11.37 -16.58 18.26
N ARG A 174 12.13 -16.57 17.16
CA ARG A 174 13.35 -17.36 16.98
C ARG A 174 14.62 -16.64 17.49
N ALA A 175 14.57 -15.32 17.64
CA ALA A 175 15.63 -14.47 18.17
C ALA A 175 15.50 -14.27 19.69
#